data_AF-A0A951CVV1-F1
#
_entry.id   AF-A0A951CVV1-F1
#
_cell.length_a   1.000
_cell.length_b   1.000
_cell.length_c   1.000
_cell.angle_alpha   90.00
_cell.angle_beta   90.00
_cell.angle_gamma   90.00
#
_symmetry.space_group_name_H-M   'P 1'
#
loop_
_entity.id
_entity.type
_entity.pdbx_description
1 polymer ?
#
loop_
_entity_poly.entity_id
_entity_poly.type
_entity_poly.pdbx_seq_one_letter_code
_entity_poly.pdbx_strand_id
1 'polypeptide(L)'
;MKCKFDFITAAMLLVCSLQAAEAGRRACIEANATCTEWVDLGHGGSRSLVYRTYALTERNDSIKRALVMVHGANRDADNYFRTALAAAFLGNALEDTIVIAPRLASNDGRGCKDTLAPKETSWNCASWRSGGPALSDDKVTSFDFMDDVLRGLAKKNIFPNLRMIVIAGHSAGGQYVTRYEMGNRVNDTLGVPIQYVVSNPSSYAYPDATRPNAEDTRSAPFRDGRNCTTYDHWPYGLEGRSGYTESMSDEE
;
A
#
# COMPACT_ATOMS: atom_id res chain seq x y z
N MET A 1 57.43 -15.37 51.85
CA MET A 1 56.31 -16.34 51.74
C MET A 1 54.99 -15.57 51.77
N LYS A 2 54.21 -15.67 50.67
CA LYS A 2 52.73 -15.63 50.50
C LYS A 2 51.92 -14.51 51.20
N CYS A 3 51.39 -13.52 50.46
CA CYS A 3 50.11 -13.47 49.70
C CYS A 3 48.96 -12.95 50.56
N LYS A 4 48.54 -11.68 50.40
CA LYS A 4 47.51 -11.15 49.47
C LYS A 4 46.08 -11.54 49.87
N PHE A 5 45.33 -10.55 50.34
CA PHE A 5 43.87 -10.57 50.49
C PHE A 5 43.23 -10.12 49.17
N ASP A 6 42.20 -10.86 48.77
CA ASP A 6 41.47 -10.75 47.51
C ASP A 6 40.70 -9.44 47.37
N PHE A 7 40.89 -8.76 46.23
CA PHE A 7 39.97 -7.75 45.73
C PHE A 7 39.22 -8.29 44.51
N ILE A 8 37.93 -8.56 44.74
CA ILE A 8 36.78 -8.18 43.91
C ILE A 8 36.90 -8.43 42.39
N THR A 9 36.21 -9.50 42.02
CA THR A 9 35.49 -9.83 40.80
C THR A 9 35.02 -8.67 39.91
N ALA A 10 34.93 -8.97 38.61
CA ALA A 10 34.04 -8.37 37.60
C ALA A 10 34.57 -7.17 36.78
N ALA A 11 35.40 -7.48 35.78
CA ALA A 11 35.57 -6.64 34.60
C ALA A 11 35.34 -7.49 33.34
N MET A 12 34.12 -7.99 33.16
CA MET A 12 33.73 -8.69 31.94
C MET A 12 32.22 -8.60 31.74
N LEU A 13 31.71 -7.40 31.42
CA LEU A 13 30.33 -7.18 30.96
C LEU A 13 30.19 -5.71 30.52
N LEU A 14 30.82 -5.33 29.41
CA LEU A 14 30.44 -4.09 28.72
C LEU A 14 30.77 -4.14 27.21
N VAL A 15 30.43 -5.25 26.56
CA VAL A 15 30.42 -5.35 25.09
C VAL A 15 29.14 -6.05 24.67
N CYS A 16 27.96 -5.49 24.99
CA CYS A 16 26.69 -6.04 24.47
C CYS A 16 25.54 -5.02 24.42
N SER A 17 25.83 -3.72 24.24
CA SER A 17 24.78 -2.68 24.20
C SER A 17 24.80 -1.79 22.95
N LEU A 18 25.68 -2.06 21.97
CA LEU A 18 25.73 -1.30 20.71
C LEU A 18 24.91 -1.92 19.56
N GLN A 19 24.43 -3.16 19.69
CA GLN A 19 23.70 -3.85 18.62
C GLN A 19 22.21 -3.46 18.51
N ALA A 20 21.61 -2.94 19.59
CA ALA A 20 20.18 -2.62 19.60
C ALA A 20 19.84 -1.34 18.80
N ALA A 21 20.80 -0.42 18.60
CA ALA A 21 20.58 0.83 17.88
C ALA A 21 20.73 0.71 16.35
N GLU A 22 21.18 -0.44 15.84
CA GLU A 22 21.41 -0.66 14.40
C GLU A 22 20.21 -1.30 13.70
N ALA A 23 19.29 -1.92 14.45
CA ALA A 23 18.13 -2.61 13.91
C ALA A 23 17.11 -1.69 13.22
N GLY A 24 17.04 -0.40 13.62
CA GLY A 24 16.18 0.61 12.99
C GLY A 24 16.77 1.27 11.75
N ARG A 25 18.04 0.98 11.39
CA ARG A 25 18.75 1.67 10.29
C ARG A 25 18.86 0.87 9.00
N ARG A 26 18.65 -0.45 9.01
CA ARG A 26 18.79 -1.29 7.81
C ARG A 26 17.43 -1.65 7.23
N ALA A 27 17.33 -1.59 5.91
CA ALA A 27 16.14 -2.04 5.20
C ALA A 27 15.84 -3.52 5.50
N CYS A 28 14.59 -3.80 5.86
CA CYS A 28 14.08 -5.15 5.96
C CYS A 28 13.80 -5.69 4.55
N ILE A 29 14.54 -6.73 4.12
CA ILE A 29 14.54 -7.21 2.72
C ILE A 29 13.97 -8.63 2.56
N GLU A 30 13.44 -9.22 3.63
CA GLU A 30 12.91 -10.57 3.63
C GLU A 30 11.38 -10.54 3.59
N ALA A 31 10.75 -11.20 2.62
CA ALA A 31 9.27 -11.24 2.54
C ALA A 31 8.69 -12.26 3.54
N ASN A 32 8.82 -11.97 4.82
CA ASN A 32 8.28 -12.76 5.92
C ASN A 32 7.79 -11.84 7.06
N ALA A 33 7.26 -12.42 8.14
CA ALA A 33 6.65 -11.68 9.24
C ALA A 33 7.54 -10.60 9.89
N THR A 34 8.87 -10.73 9.86
CA THR A 34 9.77 -9.73 10.45
C THR A 34 9.80 -8.41 9.68
N CYS A 35 9.47 -8.43 8.39
CA CYS A 35 9.35 -7.24 7.55
C CYS A 35 7.89 -6.83 7.35
N THR A 36 7.02 -7.15 8.32
CA THR A 36 5.62 -6.76 8.28
C THR A 36 5.26 -5.81 9.41
N GLU A 37 4.27 -4.96 9.17
CA GLU A 37 3.74 -4.01 10.13
C GLU A 37 2.22 -3.95 10.00
N TRP A 38 1.52 -3.81 11.13
CA TRP A 38 0.07 -3.63 11.14
C TRP A 38 -0.26 -2.14 11.02
N VAL A 39 -1.18 -1.82 10.13
CA VAL A 39 -1.80 -0.50 10.01
C VAL A 39 -3.20 -0.58 10.60
N ASP A 40 -3.45 0.20 11.65
CA ASP A 40 -4.77 0.32 12.27
C ASP A 40 -5.68 1.19 11.41
N LEU A 41 -6.93 0.76 11.22
CA LEU A 41 -7.91 1.41 10.35
C LEU A 41 -8.99 2.15 11.14
N GLY A 42 -8.75 2.46 12.42
CA GLY A 42 -9.60 3.32 13.26
C GLY A 42 -10.98 2.78 13.65
N HIS A 43 -11.47 1.70 13.05
CA HIS A 43 -12.83 1.17 13.27
C HIS A 43 -12.79 -0.25 13.86
N GLY A 44 -13.37 -0.43 15.06
CA GLY A 44 -13.53 -1.75 15.66
C GLY A 44 -12.24 -2.51 16.00
N GLY A 45 -11.08 -1.86 15.92
CA GLY A 45 -9.77 -2.51 16.01
C GLY A 45 -9.37 -3.28 14.74
N SER A 46 -10.04 -3.02 13.61
CA SER A 46 -9.68 -3.51 12.28
C SER A 46 -8.29 -3.01 11.90
N ARG A 47 -7.49 -3.91 11.34
CA ARG A 47 -6.12 -3.64 10.91
C ARG A 47 -5.79 -4.40 9.64
N SER A 48 -4.89 -3.86 8.83
CA SER A 48 -4.34 -4.56 7.66
C SER A 48 -2.83 -4.60 7.70
N LEU A 49 -2.27 -5.68 7.18
CA LEU A 49 -0.83 -5.89 7.18
C LEU A 49 -0.20 -5.18 5.99
N VAL A 50 1.00 -4.64 6.17
CA VAL A 50 1.88 -4.25 5.07
C VAL A 50 3.20 -5.01 5.20
N TYR A 51 3.80 -5.37 4.07
CA TYR A 51 5.24 -5.65 4.01
C TYR A 51 5.99 -4.34 3.81
N ARG A 52 7.13 -4.15 4.49
CA ARG A 52 7.81 -2.85 4.52
C ARG A 52 9.31 -2.94 4.82
N THR A 53 10.12 -2.10 4.19
CA THR A 53 11.58 -2.03 4.47
C THR A 53 11.92 -1.30 5.75
N TYR A 54 11.21 -0.22 6.09
CA TYR A 54 11.45 0.60 7.29
C TYR A 54 10.14 0.87 8.03
N ALA A 55 10.18 0.93 9.36
CA ALA A 55 8.97 1.10 10.17
C ALA A 55 8.24 2.41 9.88
N LEU A 56 6.91 2.39 9.85
CA LEU A 56 6.08 3.59 9.64
C LEU A 56 5.98 4.48 10.89
N THR A 57 6.58 4.03 11.99
CA THR A 57 6.49 4.65 13.32
C THR A 57 7.85 5.05 13.90
N GLU A 58 8.96 4.71 13.23
CA GLU A 58 10.32 5.05 13.64
C GLU A 58 10.90 6.14 12.74
N ARG A 59 11.42 7.22 13.34
CA ARG A 59 11.97 8.34 12.58
C ARG A 59 13.17 7.90 11.73
N ASN A 60 13.12 8.22 10.44
CA ASN A 60 14.19 7.94 9.49
C ASN A 60 14.41 9.12 8.53
N ASP A 61 15.51 9.83 8.75
CA ASP A 61 15.87 11.03 7.99
C ASP A 61 16.49 10.69 6.62
N SER A 62 16.89 9.44 6.38
CA SER A 62 17.49 9.02 5.11
C SER A 62 16.45 8.84 4.01
N ILE A 63 15.19 8.57 4.36
CA ILE A 63 14.12 8.30 3.40
C ILE A 63 13.70 9.56 2.65
N LYS A 64 13.84 9.51 1.33
CA LYS A 64 13.47 10.59 0.39
C LYS A 64 12.30 10.19 -0.50
N ARG A 65 12.11 8.89 -0.73
CA ARG A 65 11.07 8.34 -1.62
C ARG A 65 10.30 7.24 -0.91
N ALA A 66 9.05 7.04 -1.30
CA ALA A 66 8.30 5.84 -0.97
C ALA A 66 7.85 5.15 -2.26
N LEU A 67 7.92 3.82 -2.28
CA LEU A 67 7.36 2.97 -3.31
C LEU A 67 6.33 2.04 -2.68
N VAL A 68 5.05 2.29 -2.95
CA VAL A 68 3.94 1.41 -2.55
C VAL A 68 3.57 0.53 -3.74
N MET A 69 3.69 -0.79 -3.58
CA MET A 69 3.43 -1.78 -4.63
C MET A 69 2.19 -2.61 -4.32
N VAL A 70 1.11 -2.39 -5.08
CA VAL A 70 -0.16 -3.09 -4.93
C VAL A 70 -0.16 -4.38 -5.75
N HIS A 71 -0.50 -5.48 -5.09
CA HIS A 71 -0.49 -6.82 -5.71
C HIS A 71 -1.63 -7.06 -6.70
N GLY A 72 -1.50 -8.14 -7.48
CA GLY A 72 -2.52 -8.60 -8.41
C GLY A 72 -3.67 -9.36 -7.74
N ALA A 73 -4.48 -10.06 -8.55
CA ALA A 73 -5.66 -10.77 -8.07
C ALA A 73 -5.36 -11.93 -7.10
N ASN A 74 -4.10 -12.41 -7.09
CA ASN A 74 -3.64 -13.52 -6.25
C ASN A 74 -3.41 -13.13 -4.79
N ARG A 75 -3.44 -11.83 -4.44
CA ARG A 75 -3.29 -11.33 -3.07
C ARG A 75 -1.97 -11.74 -2.40
N ASP A 76 -0.92 -11.85 -3.22
CA ASP A 76 0.43 -12.23 -2.87
C ASP A 76 1.34 -11.02 -2.60
N ALA A 77 0.97 -10.25 -1.57
CA ALA A 77 1.68 -9.04 -1.16
C ALA A 77 3.19 -9.26 -0.90
N ASP A 78 3.56 -10.46 -0.44
CA ASP A 78 4.94 -10.89 -0.23
C ASP A 78 5.73 -10.97 -1.56
N ASN A 79 5.15 -11.52 -2.61
CA ASN A 79 5.78 -11.57 -3.93
C ASN A 79 5.93 -10.16 -4.54
N TYR A 80 4.93 -9.31 -4.35
CA TYR A 80 4.99 -7.92 -4.82
C TYR A 80 5.97 -7.07 -4.00
N PHE A 81 6.14 -7.36 -2.72
CA PHE A 81 7.22 -6.79 -1.91
C PHE A 81 8.59 -7.17 -2.47
N ARG A 82 8.84 -8.45 -2.79
CA ARG A 82 10.10 -8.90 -3.42
C ARG A 82 10.35 -8.20 -4.77
N THR A 83 9.30 -8.02 -5.55
CA THR A 83 9.37 -7.32 -6.85
C THR A 83 9.77 -5.85 -6.66
N ALA A 84 9.15 -5.17 -5.70
CA ALA A 84 9.47 -3.77 -5.39
C ALA A 84 10.86 -3.59 -4.75
N LEU A 85 11.30 -4.54 -3.92
CA LEU A 85 12.67 -4.61 -3.40
C LEU A 85 13.69 -4.74 -4.53
N ALA A 86 13.44 -5.63 -5.51
CA ALA A 86 14.31 -5.78 -6.67
C ALA A 86 14.39 -4.48 -7.49
N ALA A 87 13.27 -3.78 -7.68
CA ALA A 87 13.25 -2.49 -8.36
C ALA A 87 14.08 -1.42 -7.60
N ALA A 88 13.91 -1.33 -6.28
CA ALA A 88 14.69 -0.41 -5.44
C ALA A 88 16.19 -0.75 -5.43
N PHE A 89 16.54 -2.03 -5.42
CA PHE A 89 17.93 -2.49 -5.51
C PHE A 89 18.56 -2.11 -6.86
N LEU A 90 17.90 -2.42 -7.97
CA LEU A 90 18.38 -2.09 -9.31
C LEU A 90 18.49 -0.57 -9.53
N GLY A 91 17.63 0.21 -8.87
CA GLY A 91 17.70 1.66 -8.85
C GLY A 91 18.75 2.25 -7.89
N ASN A 92 19.54 1.42 -7.19
CA ASN A 92 20.47 1.82 -6.12
C ASN A 92 19.80 2.74 -5.08
N ALA A 93 18.59 2.37 -4.65
CA ALA A 93 17.67 3.21 -3.92
C ALA A 93 17.16 2.60 -2.60
N LEU A 94 17.64 1.40 -2.21
CA LEU A 94 17.17 0.73 -0.99
C LEU A 94 17.39 1.57 0.28
N GLU A 95 18.46 2.36 0.33
CA GLU A 95 18.85 3.13 1.52
C GLU A 95 18.08 4.45 1.69
N ASP A 96 17.43 4.95 0.64
CA ASP A 96 16.68 6.23 0.66
C ASP A 96 15.23 6.09 0.18
N THR A 97 14.76 4.86 -0.04
CA THR A 97 13.41 4.55 -0.48
C THR A 97 12.77 3.54 0.47
N ILE A 98 11.68 3.94 1.11
CA ILE A 98 10.82 3.00 1.83
C ILE A 98 9.96 2.24 0.81
N VAL A 99 10.07 0.91 0.80
CA VAL A 99 9.24 0.02 -0.02
C VAL A 99 8.14 -0.52 0.86
N ILE A 100 6.89 -0.47 0.38
CA ILE A 100 5.70 -0.97 1.07
C ILE A 100 4.88 -1.82 0.09
N ALA A 101 4.40 -2.99 0.52
CA ALA A 101 3.39 -3.76 -0.22
C ALA A 101 2.18 -4.01 0.69
N PRO A 102 1.04 -3.36 0.44
CA PRO A 102 -0.19 -3.58 1.20
C PRO A 102 -0.74 -4.99 0.98
N ARG A 103 -1.15 -5.66 2.06
CA ARG A 103 -1.82 -6.96 2.01
C ARG A 103 -3.33 -6.76 1.99
N LEU A 104 -3.94 -6.86 0.81
CA LEU A 104 -5.39 -6.86 0.66
C LEU A 104 -5.94 -8.29 0.75
N ALA A 105 -5.73 -8.92 1.92
CA ALA A 105 -6.22 -10.26 2.21
C ALA A 105 -7.74 -10.35 2.10
N SER A 106 -8.24 -11.39 1.44
CA SER A 106 -9.67 -11.61 1.23
C SER A 106 -10.05 -13.04 1.61
N ASN A 107 -11.05 -13.17 2.47
CA ASN A 107 -11.66 -14.45 2.79
C ASN A 107 -13.19 -14.32 2.75
N ASP A 108 -13.80 -14.82 1.68
CA ASP A 108 -15.26 -14.85 1.46
C ASP A 108 -15.85 -16.27 1.65
N GLY A 109 -15.02 -17.23 2.07
CA GLY A 109 -15.38 -18.64 2.21
C GLY A 109 -15.61 -19.39 0.88
N ARG A 110 -15.47 -18.71 -0.27
CA ARG A 110 -15.79 -19.24 -1.61
C ARG A 110 -14.57 -19.16 -2.52
N GLY A 111 -14.42 -18.06 -3.25
CA GLY A 111 -13.37 -17.87 -4.24
C GLY A 111 -12.06 -17.41 -3.61
N CYS A 112 -12.14 -16.73 -2.46
CA CYS A 112 -10.98 -16.17 -1.78
C CYS A 112 -10.95 -16.71 -0.35
N LYS A 113 -9.81 -17.27 0.02
CA LYS A 113 -9.66 -18.12 1.22
C LYS A 113 -8.35 -17.82 1.95
N ASP A 114 -7.92 -16.57 1.94
CA ASP A 114 -6.67 -16.21 2.58
C ASP A 114 -6.78 -16.49 4.09
N THR A 115 -5.71 -16.99 4.69
CA THR A 115 -5.64 -17.08 6.15
C THR A 115 -5.53 -15.66 6.71
N LEU A 116 -6.43 -15.34 7.64
CA LEU A 116 -6.51 -14.04 8.30
C LEU A 116 -5.98 -14.16 9.73
N ALA A 117 -5.15 -13.21 10.15
CA ALA A 117 -4.78 -13.06 11.54
C ALA A 117 -5.96 -12.50 12.36
N PRO A 118 -5.92 -12.56 13.71
CA PRO A 118 -6.93 -11.93 14.53
C PRO A 118 -7.07 -10.43 14.20
N LYS A 119 -8.32 -10.01 13.95
CA LYS A 119 -8.69 -8.64 13.57
C LYS A 119 -8.10 -8.14 12.24
N GLU A 120 -7.48 -9.01 11.44
CA GLU A 120 -7.08 -8.64 10.08
C GLU A 120 -8.34 -8.43 9.23
N THR A 121 -8.40 -7.28 8.57
CA THR A 121 -9.52 -6.91 7.70
C THR A 121 -9.64 -7.92 6.55
N SER A 122 -10.82 -8.50 6.39
CA SER A 122 -11.14 -9.31 5.22
C SER A 122 -11.70 -8.41 4.14
N TRP A 123 -10.94 -8.16 3.08
CA TRP A 123 -11.39 -7.34 1.96
C TRP A 123 -12.34 -8.13 1.05
N ASN A 124 -13.27 -7.44 0.39
CA ASN A 124 -14.14 -8.08 -0.60
C ASN A 124 -13.33 -8.41 -1.86
N CYS A 125 -13.31 -9.69 -2.25
CA CYS A 125 -12.45 -10.17 -3.32
C CYS A 125 -12.75 -9.57 -4.71
N ALA A 126 -14.00 -9.15 -4.93
CA ALA A 126 -14.42 -8.53 -6.17
C ALA A 126 -14.09 -7.02 -6.20
N SER A 127 -14.30 -6.33 -5.07
CA SER A 127 -14.35 -4.86 -5.05
C SER A 127 -13.16 -4.17 -4.36
N TRP A 128 -12.24 -4.88 -3.71
CA TRP A 128 -11.04 -4.25 -3.11
C TRP A 128 -10.24 -3.45 -4.15
N ARG A 129 -10.21 -3.91 -5.40
CA ARG A 129 -9.50 -3.26 -6.51
C ARG A 129 -10.16 -1.96 -7.00
N SER A 130 -11.23 -1.54 -6.33
CA SER A 130 -12.11 -0.44 -6.74
C SER A 130 -12.59 0.38 -5.54
N GLY A 131 -11.89 0.33 -4.40
CA GLY A 131 -12.30 1.10 -3.21
C GLY A 131 -13.54 0.55 -2.51
N GLY A 132 -13.86 -0.73 -2.70
CA GLY A 132 -15.00 -1.36 -2.04
C GLY A 132 -14.81 -1.53 -0.51
N PRO A 133 -15.92 -1.67 0.24
CA PRO A 133 -15.90 -1.91 1.67
C PRO A 133 -15.34 -3.30 2.01
N ALA A 134 -14.78 -3.44 3.22
CA ALA A 134 -14.37 -4.74 3.73
C ALA A 134 -15.58 -5.63 4.05
N LEU A 135 -15.38 -6.95 4.01
CA LEU A 135 -16.35 -7.94 4.46
C LEU A 135 -16.45 -7.99 5.99
N SER A 136 -15.36 -7.68 6.69
CA SER A 136 -15.30 -7.72 8.15
C SER A 136 -15.79 -6.42 8.83
N ASP A 137 -15.80 -5.30 8.11
CA ASP A 137 -16.24 -4.00 8.57
C ASP A 137 -16.62 -3.12 7.37
N ASP A 138 -17.92 -2.90 7.15
CA ASP A 138 -18.42 -2.19 5.97
C ASP A 138 -18.15 -0.67 6.00
N LYS A 139 -17.67 -0.14 7.13
CA LYS A 139 -17.29 1.27 7.28
C LYS A 139 -15.88 1.57 6.81
N VAL A 140 -15.09 0.54 6.54
CA VAL A 140 -13.71 0.68 6.08
C VAL A 140 -13.59 0.16 4.67
N THR A 141 -13.05 0.99 3.79
CA THR A 141 -12.81 0.63 2.41
C THR A 141 -11.34 0.32 2.16
N SER A 142 -11.10 -0.44 1.10
CA SER A 142 -9.72 -0.73 0.66
C SER A 142 -8.92 0.52 0.30
N PHE A 143 -9.57 1.65 0.00
CA PHE A 143 -8.92 2.95 -0.25
C PHE A 143 -8.62 3.70 1.06
N ASP A 144 -9.45 3.55 2.11
CA ASP A 144 -9.11 4.08 3.45
C ASP A 144 -7.82 3.46 3.99
N PHE A 145 -7.58 2.18 3.74
CA PHE A 145 -6.32 1.54 4.11
C PHE A 145 -5.12 2.16 3.38
N MET A 146 -5.24 2.47 2.09
CA MET A 146 -4.17 3.20 1.39
C MET A 146 -4.00 4.61 1.95
N ASP A 147 -5.10 5.32 2.21
CA ASP A 147 -5.04 6.64 2.85
C ASP A 147 -4.24 6.59 4.17
N ASP A 148 -4.45 5.58 5.02
CA ASP A 148 -3.73 5.45 6.29
C ASP A 148 -2.25 5.11 6.10
N VAL A 149 -1.90 4.28 5.12
CA VAL A 149 -0.50 4.05 4.72
C VAL A 149 0.15 5.36 4.26
N LEU A 150 -0.51 6.13 3.41
CA LEU A 150 0.00 7.38 2.87
C LEU A 150 0.12 8.48 3.93
N ARG A 151 -0.87 8.60 4.83
CA ARG A 151 -0.79 9.50 5.99
C ARG A 151 0.37 9.12 6.91
N GLY A 152 0.62 7.82 7.10
CA GLY A 152 1.80 7.31 7.80
C GLY A 152 3.11 7.79 7.17
N LEU A 153 3.24 7.63 5.85
CA LEU A 153 4.39 8.11 5.07
C LEU A 153 4.57 9.63 5.13
N ALA A 154 3.48 10.39 5.10
CA ALA A 154 3.52 11.86 5.07
C ALA A 154 3.88 12.51 6.42
N LYS A 155 3.95 11.74 7.52
CA LYS A 155 4.32 12.24 8.85
C LYS A 155 5.75 12.79 8.86
N LYS A 156 5.91 14.11 8.86
CA LYS A 156 7.22 14.79 8.85
C LYS A 156 8.06 14.57 10.11
N ASN A 157 7.44 14.20 11.23
CA ASN A 157 8.18 13.78 12.44
C ASN A 157 8.78 12.36 12.31
N ILE A 158 8.31 11.55 11.36
CA ILE A 158 8.83 10.22 11.04
C ILE A 158 9.76 10.29 9.82
N PHE A 159 9.28 10.84 8.70
CA PHE A 159 10.05 10.95 7.45
C PHE A 159 10.21 12.43 7.03
N PRO A 160 11.11 13.20 7.68
CA PRO A 160 11.23 14.64 7.45
C PRO A 160 11.66 14.99 6.02
N ASN A 161 12.45 14.11 5.37
CA ASN A 161 13.02 14.34 4.05
C ASN A 161 12.24 13.67 2.89
N LEU A 162 11.07 13.07 3.18
CA LEU A 162 10.23 12.46 2.15
C LEU A 162 9.72 13.54 1.18
N ARG A 163 10.04 13.36 -0.10
CA ARG A 163 9.73 14.31 -1.19
C ARG A 163 8.82 13.75 -2.29
N MET A 164 8.58 12.43 -2.30
CA MET A 164 7.76 11.79 -3.32
C MET A 164 7.25 10.44 -2.84
N ILE A 165 6.01 10.12 -3.18
CA ILE A 165 5.42 8.79 -3.04
C ILE A 165 5.09 8.27 -4.43
N VAL A 166 5.49 7.05 -4.75
CA VAL A 166 5.07 6.34 -5.96
C VAL A 166 4.14 5.20 -5.56
N ILE A 167 2.95 5.16 -6.14
CA ILE A 167 2.01 4.04 -5.99
C ILE A 167 2.00 3.28 -7.32
N ALA A 168 2.47 2.05 -7.29
CA ALA A 168 2.58 1.17 -8.45
C ALA A 168 1.70 -0.06 -8.28
N GLY A 169 1.19 -0.60 -9.38
CA GLY A 169 0.37 -1.81 -9.33
C GLY A 169 0.33 -2.54 -10.67
N HIS A 170 0.29 -3.86 -10.61
CA HIS A 170 0.19 -4.73 -11.79
C HIS A 170 -1.12 -5.55 -11.79
N SER A 171 -1.74 -5.74 -12.96
CA SER A 171 -2.97 -6.52 -13.12
C SER A 171 -4.14 -5.96 -12.27
N ALA A 172 -4.67 -6.70 -11.30
CA ALA A 172 -5.66 -6.16 -10.35
C ALA A 172 -5.12 -5.01 -9.51
N GLY A 173 -3.81 -4.97 -9.25
CA GLY A 173 -3.15 -3.84 -8.60
C GLY A 173 -3.07 -2.62 -9.52
N GLY A 174 -2.89 -2.80 -10.82
CA GLY A 174 -2.94 -1.68 -11.79
C GLY A 174 -4.34 -1.06 -11.84
N GLN A 175 -5.35 -1.93 -11.80
CA GLN A 175 -6.76 -1.57 -11.65
C GLN A 175 -7.02 -0.75 -10.37
N TYR A 176 -6.45 -1.19 -9.24
CA TYR A 176 -6.51 -0.45 -7.99
C TYR A 176 -5.88 0.94 -8.13
N VAL A 177 -4.66 1.01 -8.66
CA VAL A 177 -3.89 2.26 -8.76
C VAL A 177 -4.60 3.29 -9.64
N THR A 178 -5.07 2.90 -10.83
CA THR A 178 -5.78 3.85 -11.72
C THR A 178 -7.08 4.38 -11.11
N ARG A 179 -7.80 3.55 -10.34
CA ARG A 179 -9.04 3.97 -9.67
C ARG A 179 -8.78 4.80 -8.42
N TYR A 180 -7.71 4.49 -7.69
CA TYR A 180 -7.29 5.26 -6.53
C TYR A 180 -6.78 6.64 -6.95
N GLU A 181 -6.02 6.73 -8.03
CA GLU A 181 -5.61 8.00 -8.64
C GLU A 181 -6.81 8.92 -8.92
N MET A 182 -7.89 8.36 -9.50
CA MET A 182 -9.10 9.12 -9.83
C MET A 182 -10.01 9.44 -8.64
N GLY A 183 -9.86 8.72 -7.52
CA GLY A 183 -10.88 8.71 -6.48
C GLY A 183 -10.40 9.00 -5.08
N ASN A 184 -9.09 9.20 -4.84
CA ASN A 184 -8.57 9.41 -3.48
C ASN A 184 -8.81 10.85 -3.00
N ARG A 185 -8.99 11.02 -1.68
CA ARG A 185 -9.24 12.33 -1.03
C ARG A 185 -8.00 12.92 -0.37
N VAL A 186 -6.85 12.27 -0.51
CA VAL A 186 -5.63 12.61 0.26
C VAL A 186 -4.56 13.28 -0.58
N ASN A 187 -4.60 13.18 -1.92
CA ASN A 187 -3.57 13.70 -2.84
C ASN A 187 -3.11 15.12 -2.47
N ASP A 188 -4.07 16.03 -2.27
CA ASP A 188 -3.78 17.45 -2.03
C ASP A 188 -3.52 17.80 -0.57
N THR A 189 -3.70 16.84 0.35
CA THR A 189 -3.60 17.07 1.81
C THR A 189 -2.30 16.56 2.43
N LEU A 190 -1.60 15.62 1.77
CA LEU A 190 -0.41 14.97 2.34
C LEU A 190 0.84 15.87 2.36
N GLY A 191 0.88 16.94 1.57
CA GLY A 191 2.05 17.82 1.47
C GLY A 191 3.29 17.13 0.89
N VAL A 192 3.10 15.98 0.21
CA VAL A 192 4.11 15.23 -0.54
C VAL A 192 3.46 14.78 -1.85
N PRO A 193 4.07 15.04 -3.01
CA PRO A 193 3.47 14.64 -4.29
C PRO A 193 3.42 13.12 -4.44
N ILE A 194 2.31 12.64 -5.02
CA ILE A 194 2.09 11.25 -5.39
C ILE A 194 2.29 11.09 -6.91
N GLN A 195 2.95 10.01 -7.33
CA GLN A 195 2.98 9.56 -8.71
C GLN A 195 2.40 8.15 -8.81
N TYR A 196 1.74 7.86 -9.92
CA TYR A 196 1.04 6.60 -10.15
C TYR A 196 1.68 5.83 -11.30
N VAL A 197 1.92 4.54 -11.10
CA VAL A 197 2.45 3.63 -12.14
C VAL A 197 1.47 2.48 -12.33
N VAL A 198 0.71 2.56 -13.41
CA VAL A 198 -0.31 1.56 -13.77
C VAL A 198 0.27 0.56 -14.75
N SER A 199 0.34 -0.71 -14.37
CA SER A 199 0.90 -1.79 -15.21
C SER A 199 -0.15 -2.86 -15.52
N ASN A 200 -0.40 -3.05 -16.82
CA ASN A 200 -1.21 -4.14 -17.36
C ASN A 200 -2.55 -4.40 -16.64
N PRO A 201 -3.36 -3.38 -16.30
CA PRO A 201 -4.67 -3.63 -15.73
C PRO A 201 -5.58 -4.27 -16.77
N SER A 202 -6.48 -5.16 -16.35
CA SER A 202 -7.47 -5.75 -17.26
C SER A 202 -8.57 -4.76 -17.67
N SER A 203 -8.65 -3.61 -17.01
CA SER A 203 -9.55 -2.51 -17.34
C SER A 203 -9.06 -1.18 -16.76
N TYR A 204 -9.41 -0.09 -17.42
CA TYR A 204 -9.22 1.29 -16.95
C TYR A 204 -10.58 1.90 -16.61
N ALA A 205 -10.57 2.83 -15.65
CA ALA A 205 -11.68 3.76 -15.48
C ALA A 205 -11.53 4.92 -16.48
N TYR A 206 -12.64 5.46 -16.96
CA TYR A 206 -12.69 6.61 -17.85
C TYR A 206 -13.46 7.75 -17.17
N PRO A 207 -13.04 9.02 -17.32
CA PRO A 207 -13.74 10.15 -16.69
C PRO A 207 -15.14 10.43 -17.26
N ASP A 208 -15.40 9.99 -18.49
CA ASP A 208 -16.66 10.22 -19.19
C ASP A 208 -17.04 9.03 -20.09
N ALA A 209 -18.20 9.15 -20.74
CA ALA A 209 -18.79 8.17 -21.67
C ALA A 209 -17.96 7.89 -22.95
N THR A 210 -16.84 8.58 -23.17
CA THR A 210 -16.01 8.37 -24.37
C THR A 210 -15.00 7.26 -24.17
N ARG A 211 -14.70 6.53 -25.24
CA ARG A 211 -13.68 5.46 -25.25
C ARG A 211 -12.79 5.61 -26.49
N PRO A 212 -11.51 5.19 -26.43
CA PRO A 212 -10.65 5.15 -27.59
C PRO A 212 -11.25 4.25 -28.68
N ASN A 213 -11.36 4.78 -29.89
CA ASN A 213 -11.72 3.98 -31.05
C ASN A 213 -10.54 3.06 -31.42
N ALA A 214 -10.82 1.77 -31.64
CA ALA A 214 -9.82 0.78 -32.05
C ALA A 214 -9.17 1.12 -33.41
N GLU A 215 -9.86 1.87 -34.27
CA GLU A 215 -9.40 2.16 -35.64
C GLU A 215 -8.47 3.38 -35.73
N ASP A 216 -8.66 4.39 -34.89
CA ASP A 216 -7.93 5.66 -35.02
C ASP A 216 -7.49 6.30 -33.69
N THR A 217 -7.65 5.61 -32.56
CA THR A 217 -7.29 6.03 -31.20
C THR A 217 -7.98 7.31 -30.69
N ARG A 218 -8.86 7.94 -31.48
CA ARG A 218 -9.61 9.12 -31.03
C ARG A 218 -10.68 8.68 -30.03
N SER A 219 -10.89 9.49 -29.00
CA SER A 219 -12.01 9.30 -28.07
C SER A 219 -13.32 9.70 -28.75
N ALA A 220 -14.31 8.82 -28.67
CA ALA A 220 -15.67 9.05 -29.15
C ALA A 220 -16.66 8.37 -28.19
N PRO A 221 -17.96 8.75 -28.20
CA PRO A 221 -18.97 8.05 -27.43
C PRO A 221 -18.90 6.54 -27.66
N PHE A 222 -18.99 5.75 -26.59
CA PHE A 222 -18.79 4.31 -26.69
C PHE A 222 -19.81 3.67 -27.65
N ARG A 223 -19.29 3.11 -28.74
CA ARG A 223 -20.10 2.61 -29.87
C ARG A 223 -21.13 1.55 -29.45
N ASP A 224 -20.80 0.73 -28.46
CA ASP A 224 -21.65 -0.36 -27.97
C ASP A 224 -22.40 -0.01 -26.67
N GLY A 225 -22.48 1.27 -26.29
CA GLY A 225 -23.11 1.71 -25.04
C GLY A 225 -24.59 1.31 -24.89
N ARG A 226 -25.29 1.00 -26.00
CA ARG A 226 -26.67 0.47 -25.96
C ARG A 226 -26.75 -0.99 -25.50
N ASN A 227 -25.72 -1.80 -25.76
CA ASN A 227 -25.69 -3.21 -25.34
C ASN A 227 -24.91 -3.41 -24.04
N CYS A 228 -23.94 -2.53 -23.76
CA CYS A 228 -23.18 -2.51 -22.51
C CYS A 228 -23.60 -1.33 -21.66
N THR A 229 -24.81 -1.33 -21.12
CA THR A 229 -25.42 -0.16 -20.49
C THR A 229 -24.73 0.33 -19.22
N THR A 230 -23.92 -0.51 -18.57
CA THR A 230 -23.19 -0.17 -17.33
C THR A 230 -21.71 0.13 -17.56
N TYR A 231 -21.29 0.33 -18.81
CA TYR A 231 -19.87 0.54 -19.16
C TYR A 231 -19.25 1.79 -18.53
N ASP A 232 -20.10 2.76 -18.16
CA ASP A 232 -19.70 4.03 -17.53
C ASP A 232 -20.00 4.08 -16.03
N HIS A 233 -20.53 2.99 -15.47
CA HIS A 233 -20.68 2.86 -14.03
C HIS A 233 -19.32 2.61 -13.37
N TRP A 234 -19.17 3.06 -12.13
CA TRP A 234 -18.03 2.70 -11.29
C TRP A 234 -17.93 1.16 -11.20
N PRO A 235 -16.77 0.56 -11.48
CA PRO A 235 -15.44 1.19 -11.51
C PRO A 235 -14.80 1.28 -12.91
N TYR A 236 -15.62 1.37 -13.97
CA TYR A 236 -15.21 1.53 -15.37
C TYR A 236 -15.46 2.95 -15.90
N GLY A 237 -16.42 3.67 -15.34
CA GLY A 237 -16.57 5.12 -15.44
C GLY A 237 -16.86 5.73 -14.06
N LEU A 238 -17.46 6.92 -14.02
CA LEU A 238 -17.74 7.67 -12.79
C LEU A 238 -19.22 7.66 -12.37
N GLU A 239 -20.12 7.06 -13.17
CA GLU A 239 -21.54 6.99 -12.82
C GLU A 239 -21.78 5.98 -11.69
N GLY A 240 -22.76 6.24 -10.82
CA GLY A 240 -23.17 5.27 -9.79
C GLY A 240 -22.02 4.82 -8.87
N ARG A 241 -21.14 5.75 -8.49
CA ARG A 241 -20.04 5.51 -7.54
C ARG A 241 -20.52 4.83 -6.26
N SER A 242 -19.63 4.02 -5.69
CA SER A 242 -19.92 3.18 -4.52
C SER A 242 -18.67 2.97 -3.67
N GLY A 243 -18.86 2.59 -2.41
CA GLY A 243 -17.74 2.41 -1.48
C GLY A 243 -17.05 3.75 -1.22
N TYR A 244 -15.73 3.78 -1.33
CA TYR A 244 -14.95 5.00 -1.01
C TYR A 244 -15.38 6.21 -1.84
N THR A 245 -15.84 6.01 -3.07
CA THR A 245 -16.15 7.12 -3.98
C THR A 245 -17.63 7.55 -3.94
N GLU A 246 -18.48 6.87 -3.15
CA GLU A 246 -19.94 7.05 -3.16
C GLU A 246 -20.39 8.50 -2.91
N SER A 247 -19.68 9.23 -2.04
CA SER A 247 -20.03 10.60 -1.68
C SER A 247 -19.30 11.68 -2.49
N MET A 248 -18.53 11.30 -3.51
CA MET A 248 -17.75 12.26 -4.31
C MET A 248 -18.61 12.81 -5.46
N SER A 249 -18.41 14.08 -5.78
CA SER A 249 -18.99 14.76 -6.93
C SER A 249 -18.14 14.56 -8.19
N ASP A 250 -18.68 14.82 -9.39
CA ASP A 250 -17.95 14.62 -10.66
C ASP A 250 -16.83 15.67 -10.87
N GLU A 251 -16.81 16.73 -10.07
CA GLU A 251 -15.85 17.84 -10.14
C GLU A 251 -14.64 17.67 -9.19
N GLU A 252 -14.72 16.71 -8.26
CA GLU A 252 -13.66 16.32 -7.30
C GLU A 252 -12.77 15.21 -7.85
#